data_AF-A0A1Q3WS76-F1
#
_entry.id   AF-A0A1Q3WS76-F1
#
_cell.length_a   1.000
_cell.length_b   1.000
_cell.length_c   1.000
_cell.angle_alpha   90.00
_cell.angle_beta   90.00
_cell.angle_gamma   90.00
#
_symmetry.space_group_name_H-M   'P 1'
#
loop_
_entity.id
_entity.type
_entity.pdbx_description
1 polymer ?
#
loop_
_entity_poly.entity_id
_entity_poly.type
_entity_poly.pdbx_seq_one_letter_code
_entity_poly.pdbx_strand_id
1 'polypeptide(L)'
;MKKVFAIFMVVLFVTSMRAKAQQQAAVTYDTMYTVKLPEVDITDERKWANDTMRYRYNQMRYYVKSILPYLNAATKLFNEINTKFEEPGLSHKERKRFVNAKEDEMRTQFEDKVKQLNVTQGILLIKLIARQTGLNIYKIIDDFKNPFQAMKWQAWAKLNGHNLNKRYDPATEPDLEQIMRGLGYPLPAFYNTGETASALQ
;
A
#
# COMPACT_ATOMS: atom_id res chain seq x y z
N MET A 1 -74.03 -16.70 20.51
CA MET A 1 -72.63 -17.19 20.51
C MET A 1 -71.71 -16.44 19.56
N LYS A 2 -72.08 -16.20 18.28
CA LYS A 2 -71.22 -15.52 17.29
C LYS A 2 -70.79 -14.07 17.67
N LYS A 3 -71.66 -13.28 18.29
CA LYS A 3 -71.36 -11.89 18.70
C LYS A 3 -70.36 -11.80 19.87
N VAL A 4 -70.38 -12.76 20.80
CA VAL A 4 -69.45 -12.82 21.94
C VAL A 4 -68.06 -13.25 21.47
N PHE A 5 -68.00 -14.18 20.50
CA PHE A 5 -66.75 -14.62 19.89
C PHE A 5 -66.05 -13.49 19.11
N ALA A 6 -66.81 -12.64 18.42
CA ALA A 6 -66.26 -11.48 17.71
C ALA A 6 -65.63 -10.45 18.67
N ILE A 7 -66.27 -10.19 19.82
CA ILE A 7 -65.74 -9.27 20.84
C ILE A 7 -64.45 -9.85 21.44
N PHE A 8 -64.42 -11.16 21.73
CA PHE A 8 -63.23 -11.83 22.25
C PHE A 8 -62.06 -11.79 21.26
N MET A 9 -62.35 -11.92 19.95
CA MET A 9 -61.34 -11.84 18.90
C MET A 9 -60.77 -10.42 18.74
N VAL A 10 -61.61 -9.38 18.89
CA VAL A 10 -61.17 -7.98 18.87
C VAL A 10 -60.30 -7.66 20.09
N VAL A 11 -60.65 -8.16 21.28
CA VAL A 11 -59.84 -7.99 22.49
C VAL A 11 -58.47 -8.67 22.32
N LEU A 12 -58.42 -9.89 21.77
CA LEU A 12 -57.16 -10.59 21.46
C LEU A 12 -56.32 -9.81 20.44
N PHE A 13 -56.95 -9.22 19.43
CA PHE A 13 -56.28 -8.43 18.41
C PHE A 13 -55.71 -7.10 18.96
N VAL A 14 -56.42 -6.45 19.88
CA VAL A 14 -55.94 -5.24 20.54
C VAL A 14 -54.79 -5.54 21.51
N THR A 15 -54.81 -6.69 22.18
CA THR A 15 -53.70 -7.11 23.07
C THR A 15 -52.42 -7.47 22.30
N SER A 16 -52.51 -8.06 21.11
CA SER A 16 -51.34 -8.40 20.29
C SER A 16 -50.69 -7.18 19.64
N MET A 17 -51.43 -6.10 19.40
CA MET A 17 -50.87 -4.82 18.93
C MET A 17 -50.01 -4.11 19.98
N ARG A 18 -50.30 -4.27 21.29
CA ARG A 18 -49.48 -3.66 22.35
C ARG A 18 -48.15 -4.38 22.60
N ALA A 19 -48.05 -5.67 22.28
CA ALA A 19 -46.82 -6.45 22.50
C ALA A 19 -45.65 -6.04 21.58
N LYS A 20 -45.92 -5.40 20.43
CA LYS A 20 -44.87 -4.93 19.50
C LYS A 20 -44.37 -3.51 19.78
N ALA A 21 -45.02 -2.77 20.68
CA ALA A 21 -44.71 -1.35 20.93
C ALA A 21 -43.68 -1.11 22.05
N GLN A 22 -43.24 -2.15 22.77
CA GLN A 22 -42.37 -1.99 23.93
C GLN A 22 -41.16 -2.94 23.88
N GLN A 23 -40.14 -2.54 23.11
CA GLN A 23 -38.72 -2.52 23.50
C GLN A 23 -37.85 -2.29 22.25
N GLN A 24 -37.67 -1.03 21.87
CA GLN A 24 -36.38 -0.58 21.37
C GLN A 24 -35.82 0.30 22.48
N ALA A 25 -35.10 -0.32 23.40
CA ALA A 25 -34.24 0.42 24.32
C ALA A 25 -33.27 1.22 23.45
N ALA A 26 -33.32 2.55 23.55
CA ALA A 26 -32.36 3.41 22.91
C ALA A 26 -30.97 2.96 23.37
N VAL A 27 -30.18 2.41 22.46
CA VAL A 27 -28.77 2.14 22.71
C VAL A 27 -28.12 3.50 22.84
N THR A 28 -27.91 3.95 24.08
CA THR A 28 -27.09 5.13 24.37
C THR A 28 -25.69 4.80 23.90
N TYR A 29 -25.28 5.39 22.77
CA TYR A 29 -23.90 5.36 22.33
C TYR A 29 -23.10 6.24 23.29
N ASP A 30 -22.50 5.62 24.31
CA ASP A 30 -21.52 6.30 25.13
C ASP A 30 -20.37 6.74 24.21
N THR A 31 -20.12 8.05 24.15
CA THR A 31 -19.15 8.61 23.21
C THR A 31 -17.76 8.34 23.76
N MET A 32 -17.21 7.15 23.47
CA MET A 32 -15.84 6.80 23.84
C MET A 32 -14.87 7.57 22.96
N TYR A 33 -14.17 8.53 23.55
CA TYR A 33 -13.06 9.23 22.90
C TYR A 33 -11.91 8.25 22.65
N THR A 34 -11.79 7.77 21.42
CA THR A 34 -10.63 7.00 20.96
C THR A 34 -9.59 7.96 20.39
N VAL A 35 -8.55 8.28 21.16
CA VAL A 35 -7.39 9.03 20.67
C VAL A 35 -6.28 8.05 20.33
N LYS A 36 -5.90 7.98 19.04
CA LYS A 36 -4.66 7.29 18.65
C LYS A 36 -3.49 8.21 18.95
N LEU A 37 -2.72 7.88 19.98
CA LEU A 37 -1.50 8.61 20.31
C LEU A 37 -0.47 8.43 19.18
N PRO A 38 0.30 9.47 18.85
CA PRO A 38 1.43 9.34 17.94
C PRO A 38 2.45 8.38 18.54
N GLU A 39 2.95 7.45 17.74
CA GLU A 39 4.07 6.58 18.12
C GLU A 39 5.31 7.46 18.33
N VAL A 40 5.97 7.30 19.47
CA VAL A 40 7.23 8.00 19.79
C VAL A 40 8.36 7.01 19.61
N ASP A 41 9.21 7.26 18.61
CA ASP A 41 10.40 6.46 18.38
C ASP A 41 11.47 6.78 19.43
N ILE A 42 11.74 5.86 20.34
CA ILE A 42 12.91 5.92 21.23
C ILE A 42 14.10 5.41 20.43
N THR A 43 14.95 6.32 19.95
CA THR A 43 16.16 5.96 19.21
C THR A 43 17.35 5.82 20.14
N ASP A 44 17.83 4.60 20.33
CA ASP A 44 19.14 4.33 20.93
C ASP A 44 20.24 4.32 19.84
N GLU A 45 21.49 4.59 20.22
CA GLU A 45 22.62 4.51 19.29
C GLU A 45 22.82 3.05 18.84
N ARG A 46 22.59 2.78 17.55
CA ARG A 46 22.75 1.43 17.00
C ARG A 46 24.19 0.94 17.16
N LYS A 47 24.38 -0.09 17.97
CA LYS A 47 25.65 -0.83 18.08
C LYS A 47 25.82 -1.74 16.87
N TRP A 48 26.86 -1.49 16.09
CA TRP A 48 27.17 -2.27 14.89
C TRP A 48 28.00 -3.49 15.26
N ALA A 49 27.63 -4.66 14.76
CA ALA A 49 28.40 -5.88 14.96
C ALA A 49 29.73 -5.87 14.18
N ASN A 50 29.80 -5.18 13.03
CA ASN A 50 31.04 -4.91 12.31
C ASN A 50 30.95 -3.64 11.45
N ASP A 51 32.11 -3.13 11.00
CA ASP A 51 32.17 -1.91 10.19
C ASP A 51 31.59 -2.10 8.77
N THR A 52 31.64 -3.32 8.22
CA THR A 52 31.03 -3.64 6.92
C THR A 52 29.52 -3.45 6.92
N MET A 53 28.82 -3.88 7.98
CA MET A 53 27.38 -3.70 8.14
C MET A 53 27.03 -2.22 8.25
N ARG A 54 27.81 -1.47 9.04
CA ARG A 54 27.67 -0.01 9.17
C ARG A 54 27.85 0.68 7.82
N TYR A 55 28.87 0.30 7.06
CA TYR A 55 29.12 0.83 5.72
C TYR A 55 27.96 0.55 4.76
N ARG A 56 27.47 -0.70 4.71
CA ARG A 56 26.33 -1.10 3.85
C ARG A 56 25.07 -0.32 4.20
N TYR A 57 24.77 -0.16 5.49
CA TYR A 57 23.64 0.62 5.94
C TYR A 57 23.76 2.10 5.54
N ASN A 58 24.92 2.71 5.77
CA ASN A 58 25.16 4.11 5.40
C ASN A 58 25.06 4.32 3.89
N GLN A 59 25.57 3.38 3.10
CA GLN A 59 25.46 3.42 1.65
C GLN A 59 24.01 3.32 1.18
N MET A 60 23.22 2.40 1.77
CA MET A 60 21.79 2.31 1.49
C MET A 60 21.07 3.61 1.87
N ARG A 61 21.37 4.19 3.03
CA ARG A 61 20.80 5.47 3.46
C ARG A 61 21.13 6.59 2.48
N TYR A 62 22.37 6.64 1.99
CA TYR A 62 22.79 7.60 0.97
C TYR A 62 21.99 7.41 -0.33
N TYR A 63 21.85 6.17 -0.81
CA TYR A 63 21.06 5.86 -1.99
C TYR A 63 19.58 6.22 -1.81
N VAL A 64 18.98 5.87 -0.67
CA VAL A 64 17.59 6.23 -0.36
C VAL A 64 17.40 7.75 -0.42
N LYS A 65 18.28 8.52 0.23
CA LYS A 65 18.24 10.00 0.16
C LYS A 65 18.32 10.53 -1.27
N SER A 66 19.16 9.93 -2.12
CA SER A 66 19.30 10.36 -3.51
C SER A 66 18.04 10.11 -4.36
N ILE A 67 17.25 9.09 -4.02
CA ILE A 67 16.06 8.71 -4.80
C ILE A 67 14.75 9.32 -4.26
N LEU A 68 14.73 9.80 -3.01
CA LEU A 68 13.54 10.43 -2.41
C LEU A 68 12.88 11.50 -3.28
N PRO A 69 13.61 12.39 -3.99
CA PRO A 69 12.98 13.40 -4.85
C PRO A 69 12.11 12.82 -5.97
N TYR A 70 12.34 11.56 -6.37
CA TYR A 70 11.56 10.88 -7.41
C TYR A 70 10.41 10.06 -6.83
N LEU A 71 10.50 9.68 -5.56
CA LEU A 71 9.62 8.69 -4.95
C LEU A 71 8.15 9.12 -5.05
N ASN A 72 7.83 10.36 -4.69
CA ASN A 72 6.45 10.85 -4.72
C ASN A 72 5.86 10.86 -6.15
N ALA A 73 6.65 11.34 -7.12
CA ALA A 73 6.21 11.39 -8.52
C ALA A 73 6.03 9.99 -9.10
N ALA A 74 6.97 9.08 -8.82
CA ALA A 74 6.87 7.69 -9.25
C ALA A 74 5.68 6.98 -8.60
N THR A 75 5.48 7.12 -7.30
CA THR A 75 4.31 6.57 -6.58
C THR A 75 2.99 7.03 -7.20
N LYS A 76 2.87 8.33 -7.52
CA LYS A 76 1.69 8.87 -8.21
C LYS A 76 1.49 8.21 -9.57
N LEU A 77 2.54 8.14 -10.38
CA LEU A 77 2.52 7.53 -11.71
C LEU A 77 2.11 6.05 -11.66
N PHE A 78 2.68 5.28 -10.74
CA PHE A 78 2.36 3.85 -10.61
C PHE A 78 0.92 3.63 -10.14
N ASN A 79 0.39 4.49 -9.27
CA ASN A 79 -1.03 4.46 -8.90
C ASN A 79 -1.94 4.77 -10.10
N GLU A 80 -1.63 5.81 -10.89
CA GLU A 80 -2.39 6.14 -12.10
C GLU A 80 -2.40 4.99 -13.12
N ILE A 81 -1.26 4.32 -13.31
CA ILE A 81 -1.17 3.14 -14.17
C ILE A 81 -1.99 1.97 -13.61
N ASN A 82 -1.92 1.72 -12.30
CA ASN A 82 -2.70 0.65 -11.69
C ASN A 82 -4.20 0.89 -11.83
N THR A 83 -4.68 2.11 -11.52
CA THR A 83 -6.08 2.49 -11.72
C THR A 83 -6.51 2.29 -13.17
N LYS A 84 -5.65 2.66 -14.13
CA LYS A 84 -5.93 2.42 -15.54
C LYS A 84 -6.07 0.93 -15.84
N PHE A 85 -5.21 0.09 -15.27
CA PHE A 85 -5.22 -1.36 -15.50
C PHE A 85 -6.42 -2.08 -14.89
N GLU A 86 -7.07 -1.47 -13.90
CA GLU A 86 -8.31 -1.98 -13.29
C GLU A 86 -9.56 -1.68 -14.15
N GLU A 87 -9.44 -0.86 -15.21
CA GLU A 87 -10.55 -0.57 -16.11
C GLU A 87 -10.98 -1.82 -16.92
N PRO A 88 -12.28 -2.15 -16.93
CA PRO A 88 -12.78 -3.31 -17.67
C PRO A 88 -12.65 -3.11 -19.18
N GLY A 89 -12.21 -4.15 -19.89
CA GLY A 89 -12.10 -4.15 -21.36
C GLY A 89 -10.85 -3.47 -21.92
N LEU A 90 -9.89 -3.07 -21.07
CA LEU A 90 -8.67 -2.43 -21.53
C LEU A 90 -7.76 -3.40 -22.29
N SER A 91 -7.47 -3.09 -23.56
CA SER A 91 -6.60 -3.93 -24.38
C SER A 91 -5.13 -3.79 -23.99
N HIS A 92 -4.32 -4.83 -24.25
CA HIS A 92 -2.87 -4.78 -24.01
C HIS A 92 -2.18 -3.64 -24.78
N LYS A 93 -2.65 -3.32 -25.99
CA LYS A 93 -2.16 -2.19 -26.79
C LYS A 93 -2.41 -0.85 -26.10
N GLU A 94 -3.59 -0.68 -25.50
CA GLU A 94 -3.94 0.54 -24.75
C GLU A 94 -3.17 0.64 -23.44
N ARG A 95 -3.00 -0.46 -22.70
CA ARG A 95 -2.14 -0.53 -21.51
C ARG A 95 -0.74 -0.05 -21.83
N LYS A 96 -0.11 -0.66 -22.82
CA LYS A 96 1.23 -0.30 -23.28
C LYS A 96 1.29 1.18 -23.71
N ARG A 97 0.33 1.66 -24.49
CA ARG A 97 0.29 3.07 -24.92
C ARG A 97 0.22 4.02 -23.71
N PHE A 98 -0.61 3.72 -22.72
CA PHE A 98 -0.78 4.54 -21.53
C PHE A 98 0.48 4.56 -20.66
N VAL A 99 1.06 3.39 -20.40
CA VAL A 99 2.32 3.25 -19.65
C VAL A 99 3.42 4.09 -20.28
N ASN A 100 3.60 3.99 -21.60
CA ASN A 100 4.63 4.73 -22.31
C ASN A 100 4.41 6.25 -22.26
N ALA A 101 3.16 6.70 -22.38
CA ALA A 101 2.83 8.11 -22.27
C ALA A 101 3.21 8.65 -20.87
N LYS A 102 2.94 7.86 -19.82
CA LYS A 102 3.32 8.20 -18.44
C LYS A 102 4.82 8.13 -18.20
N GLU A 103 5.49 7.13 -18.75
CA GLU A 103 6.96 7.03 -18.72
C GLU A 103 7.59 8.28 -19.35
N ASP A 104 7.10 8.72 -20.52
CA ASP A 104 7.58 9.91 -21.21
C ASP A 104 7.31 11.18 -20.39
N GLU A 105 6.12 11.33 -19.80
CA GLU A 105 5.77 12.45 -18.91
C GLU A 105 6.74 12.57 -17.72
N MET A 106 6.98 11.45 -17.04
CA MET A 106 7.93 11.38 -15.92
C MET A 106 9.37 11.63 -16.39
N ARG A 107 9.75 11.10 -17.55
CA ARG A 107 11.09 11.34 -18.10
C ARG A 107 11.28 12.83 -18.32
N THR A 108 10.38 13.54 -18.99
CA THR A 108 10.52 14.99 -19.21
C THR A 108 10.66 15.79 -17.91
N GLN A 109 9.98 15.37 -16.84
CA GLN A 109 10.07 16.04 -15.54
C GLN A 109 11.39 15.75 -14.78
N PHE A 110 12.02 14.60 -15.03
CA PHE A 110 13.15 14.12 -14.21
C PHE A 110 14.34 13.55 -15.03
N GLU A 111 14.45 13.90 -16.32
CA GLU A 111 15.28 13.19 -17.32
C GLU A 111 16.75 13.06 -16.91
N ASP A 112 17.38 14.20 -16.61
CA ASP A 112 18.81 14.27 -16.27
C ASP A 112 19.13 13.49 -15.00
N LYS A 113 18.15 13.43 -14.11
CA LYS A 113 18.27 12.99 -12.74
C LYS A 113 17.97 11.49 -12.57
N VAL A 114 16.98 10.96 -13.32
CA VAL A 114 16.65 9.53 -13.36
C VAL A 114 17.68 8.74 -14.18
N LYS A 115 18.19 9.32 -15.28
CA LYS A 115 19.24 8.68 -16.09
C LYS A 115 20.53 8.41 -15.30
N GLN A 116 20.83 9.27 -14.33
CA GLN A 116 22.03 9.17 -13.48
C GLN A 116 21.92 8.10 -12.38
N LEU A 117 20.74 7.52 -12.13
CA LEU A 117 20.59 6.50 -11.09
C LEU A 117 21.36 5.22 -11.49
N ASN A 118 22.22 4.75 -10.58
CA ASN A 118 22.84 3.45 -10.71
C ASN A 118 21.82 2.31 -10.50
N VAL A 119 22.24 1.07 -10.78
CA VAL A 119 21.36 -0.11 -10.72
C VAL A 119 20.76 -0.28 -9.31
N THR A 120 21.56 -0.14 -8.26
CA THR A 120 21.12 -0.30 -6.86
C THR A 120 20.14 0.78 -6.44
N GLN A 121 20.38 2.04 -6.83
CA GLN A 121 19.46 3.15 -6.59
C GLN A 121 18.11 2.91 -7.30
N GLY A 122 18.15 2.44 -8.54
CA GLY A 122 16.94 2.05 -9.27
C GLY A 122 16.17 0.95 -8.56
N ILE A 123 16.84 -0.12 -8.13
CA ILE A 123 16.25 -1.21 -7.34
C ILE A 123 15.58 -0.68 -6.06
N LEU A 124 16.26 0.18 -5.32
CA LEU A 124 15.72 0.76 -4.09
C LEU A 124 14.50 1.63 -4.39
N LEU A 125 14.50 2.42 -5.46
CA LEU A 125 13.35 3.22 -5.86
C LEU A 125 12.12 2.35 -6.13
N ILE A 126 12.30 1.24 -6.82
CA ILE A 126 11.21 0.28 -7.10
C ILE A 126 10.66 -0.30 -5.79
N LYS A 127 11.54 -0.72 -4.88
CA LYS A 127 11.13 -1.20 -3.56
C LYS A 127 10.34 -0.15 -2.79
N LEU A 128 10.77 1.11 -2.82
CA LEU A 128 10.08 2.20 -2.13
C LEU A 128 8.73 2.54 -2.76
N ILE A 129 8.59 2.47 -4.09
CA ILE A 129 7.29 2.63 -4.76
C ILE A 129 6.35 1.49 -4.36
N ALA A 130 6.84 0.24 -4.38
CA ALA A 130 6.08 -0.92 -3.92
C ALA A 130 5.66 -0.77 -2.44
N ARG A 131 6.57 -0.27 -1.59
CA ARG A 131 6.31 0.06 -0.18
C ARG A 131 5.24 1.13 -0.03
N GLN A 132 5.25 2.19 -0.84
CA GLN A 132 4.27 3.29 -0.69
C GLN A 132 2.89 2.93 -1.23
N THR A 133 2.81 2.08 -2.24
CA THR A 133 1.57 1.79 -2.98
C THR A 133 0.94 0.44 -2.63
N GLY A 134 1.71 -0.52 -2.11
CA GLY A 134 1.25 -1.90 -1.91
C GLY A 134 1.03 -2.68 -3.22
N LEU A 135 1.41 -2.07 -4.35
CA LEU A 135 1.21 -2.64 -5.68
C LEU A 135 2.24 -3.72 -5.98
N ASN A 136 1.84 -4.66 -6.83
CA ASN A 136 2.78 -5.56 -7.47
C ASN A 136 3.40 -4.86 -8.68
N ILE A 137 4.53 -4.18 -8.44
CA ILE A 137 5.22 -3.35 -9.43
C ILE A 137 5.69 -4.17 -10.64
N TYR A 138 6.01 -5.47 -10.48
CA TYR A 138 6.40 -6.34 -11.59
C TYR A 138 5.37 -6.37 -12.72
N LYS A 139 4.07 -6.46 -12.38
CA LYS A 139 2.99 -6.49 -13.37
C LYS A 139 2.91 -5.21 -14.21
N ILE A 140 3.35 -4.10 -13.65
CA ILE A 140 3.32 -2.79 -14.31
C ILE A 140 4.57 -2.61 -15.17
N ILE A 141 5.72 -3.11 -14.72
CA ILE A 141 7.01 -2.98 -15.42
C ILE A 141 7.00 -3.69 -16.79
N ASP A 142 6.32 -4.84 -16.92
CA ASP A 142 6.32 -5.64 -18.16
C ASP A 142 5.78 -4.87 -19.39
N ASP A 143 4.91 -3.86 -19.15
CA ASP A 143 4.31 -3.05 -20.20
C ASP A 143 5.17 -1.83 -20.64
N PHE A 144 6.32 -1.56 -19.99
CA PHE A 144 7.21 -0.43 -20.31
C PHE A 144 7.99 -0.65 -21.62
N LYS A 145 8.11 0.38 -22.46
CA LYS A 145 8.79 0.28 -23.78
C LYS A 145 10.29 0.21 -23.72
N ASN A 146 10.96 0.77 -22.72
CA ASN A 146 12.37 1.13 -22.83
C ASN A 146 13.32 0.04 -22.29
N PRO A 147 13.94 -0.81 -23.16
CA PRO A 147 14.81 -1.91 -22.75
C PRO A 147 16.13 -1.45 -22.12
N PHE A 148 16.52 -0.17 -22.26
CA PHE A 148 17.74 0.34 -21.60
C PHE A 148 17.60 0.43 -20.08
N GLN A 149 16.37 0.56 -19.57
CA GLN A 149 16.08 0.40 -18.15
C GLN A 149 15.83 -1.08 -17.79
N ALA A 150 15.52 -1.95 -18.77
CA ALA A 150 15.27 -3.38 -18.56
C ALA A 150 16.44 -4.11 -17.91
N MET A 151 17.69 -3.64 -18.05
CA MET A 151 18.80 -4.23 -17.30
C MET A 151 18.66 -4.04 -15.78
N LYS A 152 18.22 -2.85 -15.32
CA LYS A 152 17.95 -2.58 -13.91
C LYS A 152 16.73 -3.38 -13.42
N TRP A 153 15.70 -3.48 -14.26
CA TRP A 153 14.49 -4.25 -13.97
C TRP A 153 14.74 -5.77 -13.93
N GLN A 154 15.55 -6.29 -14.84
CA GLN A 154 16.00 -7.69 -14.86
C GLN A 154 16.89 -7.99 -13.66
N ALA A 155 17.77 -7.07 -13.26
CA ALA A 155 18.56 -7.21 -12.04
C ALA A 155 17.66 -7.26 -10.80
N TRP A 156 16.66 -6.37 -10.70
CA TRP A 156 15.67 -6.41 -9.64
C TRP A 156 14.85 -7.72 -9.64
N ALA A 157 14.42 -8.19 -10.81
CA ALA A 157 13.71 -9.47 -10.97
C ALA A 157 14.56 -10.66 -10.51
N LYS A 158 15.84 -10.71 -10.89
CA LYS A 158 16.77 -11.75 -10.45
C LYS A 158 17.00 -11.72 -8.93
N LEU A 159 17.12 -10.53 -8.34
CA LEU A 159 17.35 -10.38 -6.90
C LEU A 159 16.14 -10.79 -6.04
N ASN A 160 14.91 -10.68 -6.54
CA ASN A 160 13.71 -11.11 -5.80
C ASN A 160 13.29 -12.56 -6.11
N GLY A 161 14.07 -13.29 -6.92
CA GLY A 161 13.81 -14.69 -7.23
C GLY A 161 12.60 -14.95 -8.13
N HIS A 162 12.29 -16.22 -8.36
CA HIS A 162 11.23 -16.68 -9.27
C HIS A 162 9.78 -16.29 -8.87
N ASN A 163 9.59 -15.54 -7.78
CA ASN A 163 8.29 -15.06 -7.32
C ASN A 163 8.01 -13.65 -7.85
N LEU A 164 7.76 -13.57 -9.15
CA LEU A 164 7.38 -12.35 -9.90
C LEU A 164 6.08 -11.68 -9.40
N ASN A 165 5.44 -12.25 -8.39
CA ASN A 165 4.20 -11.74 -7.78
C ASN A 165 4.37 -11.17 -6.36
N LYS A 166 5.60 -11.03 -5.87
CA LYS A 166 5.84 -10.66 -4.48
C LYS A 166 5.56 -9.16 -4.24
N ARG A 167 4.60 -8.88 -3.36
CA ARG A 167 4.40 -7.53 -2.79
C ARG A 167 5.55 -7.17 -1.86
N TYR A 168 5.76 -5.88 -1.62
CA TYR A 168 6.75 -5.42 -0.66
C TYR A 168 6.41 -5.94 0.75
N ASP A 169 7.40 -6.54 1.41
CA ASP A 169 7.28 -7.09 2.76
C ASP A 169 8.24 -6.34 3.71
N PRO A 170 7.71 -5.47 4.59
CA PRO A 170 8.52 -4.70 5.56
C PRO A 170 9.34 -5.57 6.50
N ALA A 171 8.88 -6.79 6.83
CA ALA A 171 9.58 -7.68 7.76
C ALA A 171 10.91 -8.19 7.18
N THR A 172 11.00 -8.28 5.86
CA THR A 172 12.22 -8.72 5.16
C THR A 172 13.23 -7.60 4.91
N GLU A 173 12.86 -6.34 5.15
CA GLU A 173 13.68 -5.17 4.83
C GLU A 173 13.86 -4.23 6.06
N PRO A 174 14.31 -4.74 7.23
CA PRO A 174 14.33 -3.97 8.48
C PRO A 174 15.23 -2.73 8.42
N ASP A 175 16.39 -2.83 7.76
CA ASP A 175 17.29 -1.69 7.60
C ASP A 175 16.68 -0.59 6.71
N LEU A 176 15.96 -0.98 5.65
CA LEU A 176 15.28 -0.02 4.77
C LEU A 176 14.14 0.67 5.51
N GLU A 177 13.37 -0.07 6.31
CA GLU A 177 12.32 0.48 7.16
C GLU A 177 12.87 1.45 8.20
N GLN A 178 13.98 1.08 8.86
CA GLN A 178 14.64 1.97 9.83
C GLN A 178 15.09 3.28 9.15
N ILE A 179 15.69 3.18 7.95
CA ILE A 179 16.09 4.36 7.18
C ILE A 179 14.88 5.22 6.81
N MET A 180 13.81 4.63 6.30
CA MET A 180 12.61 5.37 5.89
C MET A 180 11.93 6.05 7.07
N ARG A 181 11.78 5.36 8.21
CA ARG A 181 11.28 5.96 9.46
C ARG A 181 12.14 7.13 9.90
N GLY A 182 13.47 6.95 9.94
CA GLY A 182 14.42 8.01 10.29
C GLY A 182 14.49 9.18 9.30
N LEU A 183 13.90 9.04 8.10
CA LEU A 183 13.74 10.11 7.12
C LEU A 183 12.34 10.76 7.16
N GLY A 184 11.47 10.37 8.10
CA GLY A 184 10.11 10.89 8.24
C GLY A 184 9.08 10.20 7.35
N TYR A 185 9.37 8.99 6.84
CA TYR A 185 8.46 8.20 6.01
C TYR A 185 8.00 6.95 6.77
N PRO A 186 6.98 7.07 7.64
CA PRO A 186 6.45 5.92 8.37
C PRO A 186 5.89 4.87 7.40
N LEU A 187 5.71 3.66 7.91
CA LEU A 187 5.11 2.58 7.14
C LEU A 187 3.63 2.93 6.86
N PRO A 188 3.14 2.78 5.61
CA PRO A 188 1.75 3.07 5.29
C PRO A 188 0.76 2.23 6.11
N ALA A 189 -0.43 2.79 6.36
CA ALA A 189 -1.42 2.19 7.26
C ALA A 189 -1.89 0.79 6.82
N PHE A 190 -1.87 0.49 5.52
CA PHE A 190 -2.28 -0.80 4.97
C PHE A 190 -1.34 -1.96 5.31
N TYR A 191 -0.20 -1.71 5.98
CA TYR A 191 0.63 -2.76 6.58
C TYR A 191 0.32 -3.04 8.05
N ASN A 192 -0.39 -2.13 8.74
CA ASN A 192 -0.67 -2.24 10.16
C ASN A 192 -1.99 -2.98 10.45
N THR A 193 -2.84 -3.16 9.44
CA THR A 193 -4.01 -4.04 9.49
C THR A 193 -3.54 -5.48 9.29
N GLY A 194 -3.82 -6.37 10.24
CA GLY A 194 -3.46 -7.80 10.19
C GLY A 194 -4.04 -8.62 9.01
N GLU A 195 -4.57 -7.97 7.97
CA GLU A 195 -5.05 -8.59 6.72
C GLU A 195 -3.91 -9.20 5.89
N THR A 196 -2.68 -8.70 5.99
CA THR A 196 -1.54 -9.24 5.23
C THR A 196 -1.07 -10.61 5.72
N ALA A 197 -1.40 -11.01 6.95
CA ALA A 197 -1.10 -12.36 7.46
C ALA A 197 -1.93 -13.44 6.76
N SER A 198 -3.10 -13.10 6.21
CA SER A 198 -3.98 -14.05 5.50
C SER A 198 -3.72 -14.12 4.00
N ALA A 199 -3.05 -13.12 3.40
CA ALA A 199 -2.80 -13.06 1.96
C ALA A 199 -1.46 -13.69 1.54
N LEU A 200 -0.71 -14.23 2.49
CA LEU A 200 0.58 -14.92 2.30
C LEU A 200 0.48 -16.44 2.54
N GLN A 201 -0.74 -16.96 2.71
CA GLN A 201 -1.06 -18.40 2.70
C GLN A 201 -1.69 -18.80 1.37
#